data_AF-A0A314L8N1-F1
#
_entry.id   AF-A0A314L8N1-F1
#
_cell.length_a   1.000
_cell.length_b   1.000
_cell.length_c   1.000
_cell.angle_alpha   90.00
_cell.angle_beta   90.00
_cell.angle_gamma   90.00
#
_symmetry.space_group_name_H-M   'P 1'
#
loop_
_entity.id
_entity.type
_entity.pdbx_description
1 polymer ?
#
loop_
_entity_poly.entity_id
_entity_poly.type
_entity_poly.pdbx_seq_one_letter_code
_entity_poly.pdbx_strand_id
1 'polypeptide(L)'
;MKKYLWWSAWSTYEEDFKDQLKNLGELSVDAVKELLRYPPQNWCRSYFDTLCKSQMVDNNFTESFNSWILEARVKPILKMFEDIRIKVMNRLREKEEEARTWGG
;
A
#
# COMPACT_ATOMS: atom_id res chain seq x y z
N MET A 1 -4.78 12.00 16.08
CA MET A 1 -4.15 12.57 14.87
C MET A 1 -3.85 11.52 13.79
N LYS A 2 -2.92 10.56 13.99
CA LYS A 2 -2.58 9.51 12.98
C LYS A 2 -3.78 8.72 12.43
N LYS A 3 -4.77 8.41 13.28
CA LYS A 3 -5.99 7.70 12.88
C LYS A 3 -6.81 8.47 11.83
N TYR A 4 -7.02 9.77 12.05
CA TYR A 4 -7.78 10.65 11.15
C TYR A 4 -7.07 10.87 9.81
N LEU A 5 -5.73 10.92 9.83
CA LEU A 5 -4.94 10.93 8.60
C LEU A 5 -5.23 9.69 7.74
N TRP A 6 -5.13 8.49 8.33
CA TRP A 6 -5.38 7.25 7.60
C TRP A 6 -6.84 7.12 7.18
N TRP A 7 -7.79 7.52 8.02
CA TRP A 7 -9.20 7.55 7.63
C TRP A 7 -9.43 8.46 6.42
N SER A 8 -8.82 9.64 6.39
CA SER A 8 -8.88 10.53 5.23
C SER A 8 -8.27 9.87 3.98
N ALA A 9 -7.12 9.20 4.12
CA ALA A 9 -6.48 8.50 2.99
C ALA A 9 -7.35 7.33 2.46
N TRP A 10 -8.04 6.63 3.35
CA TRP A 10 -8.89 5.48 3.05
C TRP A 10 -10.33 5.84 2.64
N SER A 11 -10.72 7.10 2.71
CA SER A 11 -12.06 7.56 2.33
C SER A 11 -12.40 7.16 0.91
N THR A 12 -13.57 6.54 0.73
CA THR A 12 -13.99 5.96 -0.55
C THR A 12 -14.67 6.97 -1.46
N TYR A 13 -15.27 8.01 -0.89
CA TYR A 13 -15.96 9.08 -1.60
C TYR A 13 -15.51 10.44 -1.08
N GLU A 14 -15.60 11.46 -1.92
CA GLU A 14 -15.08 12.80 -1.61
C GLU A 14 -15.75 13.44 -0.39
N GLU A 15 -17.03 13.15 -0.15
CA GLU A 15 -17.75 13.71 1.02
C GLU A 15 -17.19 13.16 2.35
N ASP A 16 -16.94 11.85 2.45
CA ASP A 16 -16.29 11.29 3.64
C ASP A 16 -14.87 11.83 3.80
N PHE A 17 -14.14 12.04 2.71
CA PHE A 17 -12.83 12.69 2.78
C PHE A 17 -12.91 14.09 3.40
N LYS A 18 -13.88 14.91 2.97
CA LYS A 18 -14.11 16.25 3.52
C LYS A 18 -14.52 16.19 5.00
N ASP A 19 -15.35 15.24 5.38
CA ASP A 19 -15.76 15.03 6.77
C ASP A 19 -14.56 14.62 7.65
N GLN A 20 -13.70 13.72 7.17
CA GLN A 20 -12.48 13.34 7.90
C GLN A 20 -11.49 14.50 8.02
N LEU A 21 -11.35 15.34 6.99
CA LEU A 21 -10.54 16.55 7.05
C LEU A 21 -11.10 17.58 8.05
N LYS A 22 -12.43 17.73 8.13
CA LYS A 22 -13.07 18.60 9.11
C LYS A 22 -12.79 18.11 10.54
N ASN A 23 -12.96 16.82 10.79
CA ASN A 23 -12.62 16.19 12.07
C ASN A 23 -11.13 16.40 12.42
N LEU A 24 -10.24 16.28 11.43
CA LEU A 24 -8.81 16.54 11.64
C LEU A 24 -8.53 18.03 11.95
N GLY A 25 -9.26 18.95 11.32
CA GLY A 25 -9.14 20.39 11.52
C GLY A 25 -9.58 20.85 12.91
N GLU A 26 -10.58 20.20 13.50
CA GLU A 26 -10.99 20.42 14.90
C GLU A 26 -9.87 20.07 15.89
N LEU A 27 -9.04 19.07 15.57
CA LEU A 27 -7.87 18.70 16.36
C LEU A 27 -6.65 19.58 16.08
N SER A 28 -6.37 19.87 14.81
CA SER A 28 -5.24 20.70 14.39
C SER A 28 -5.45 21.21 12.97
N VAL A 29 -5.61 22.53 12.85
CA VAL A 29 -5.71 23.22 11.55
C VAL A 29 -4.40 23.11 10.76
N ASP A 30 -3.25 23.13 11.45
CA ASP A 30 -1.93 23.02 10.82
C ASP A 30 -1.72 21.65 10.17
N ALA A 31 -2.21 20.58 10.81
CA ALA A 31 -2.15 19.23 10.26
C ALA A 31 -2.95 19.09 8.96
N VAL A 32 -4.13 19.73 8.85
CA VAL A 32 -4.92 19.75 7.61
C VAL A 32 -4.19 20.50 6.51
N LYS A 33 -3.54 21.63 6.84
CA LYS A 33 -2.79 22.44 5.89
C LYS A 33 -1.59 21.69 5.32
N GLU A 34 -0.82 21.01 6.16
CA GLU A 34 0.29 20.17 5.71
C GLU A 34 -0.20 18.96 4.91
N LEU A 35 -1.33 18.37 5.28
CA LEU A 35 -1.90 17.23 4.56
C LEU A 35 -2.35 17.61 3.14
N LEU A 36 -3.01 18.76 2.99
CA LEU A 36 -3.47 19.28 1.71
C LEU A 36 -2.37 19.91 0.85
N ARG A 37 -1.17 20.11 1.41
CA ARG A 37 0.01 20.51 0.64
C ARG A 37 0.35 19.46 -0.43
N TYR A 38 0.09 18.19 -0.15
CA TYR A 38 0.25 17.10 -1.11
C TYR A 38 -1.05 16.85 -1.87
N PRO A 39 -1.03 16.74 -3.20
CA PRO A 39 -2.23 16.52 -4.01
C PRO A 39 -3.00 15.25 -3.56
N PRO A 40 -4.28 15.37 -3.14
CA PRO A 40 -5.09 14.22 -2.70
C PRO A 40 -5.17 13.07 -3.71
N GLN A 41 -5.02 13.36 -5.00
CA GLN A 41 -4.97 12.37 -6.09
C GLN A 41 -3.87 11.32 -5.91
N ASN A 42 -2.80 11.66 -5.19
CA ASN A 42 -1.64 10.79 -5.04
C ASN A 42 -1.72 9.85 -3.82
N TRP A 43 -2.65 10.10 -2.89
CA TRP A 43 -2.65 9.40 -1.59
C TRP A 43 -4.04 9.11 -1.01
N CYS A 44 -5.08 9.78 -1.49
CA CYS A 44 -6.46 9.54 -1.05
C CYS A 44 -7.21 8.71 -2.08
N ARG A 45 -7.78 7.62 -1.60
CA ARG A 45 -8.49 6.62 -2.40
C ARG A 45 -9.67 7.19 -3.19
N SER A 46 -10.39 8.16 -2.62
CA SER A 46 -11.55 8.77 -3.28
C SER A 46 -11.19 9.43 -4.62
N TYR A 47 -9.91 9.75 -4.85
CA TYR A 47 -9.40 10.37 -6.06
C TYR A 47 -8.58 9.43 -6.95
N PHE A 48 -8.47 8.15 -6.59
CA PHE A 48 -7.79 7.16 -7.44
C PHE A 48 -8.61 6.80 -8.67
N ASP A 49 -7.91 6.39 -9.73
CA ASP A 49 -8.56 5.97 -10.97
C ASP A 49 -9.46 4.75 -10.73
N THR A 50 -10.67 4.80 -11.27
CA THR A 50 -11.67 3.73 -11.23
C THR A 50 -11.23 2.47 -11.97
N LEU A 51 -10.23 2.57 -12.87
CA LEU A 51 -9.66 1.43 -13.56
C LEU A 51 -8.86 0.51 -12.63
N CYS A 52 -8.10 1.08 -11.69
CA CYS A 52 -7.23 0.32 -10.80
C CYS A 52 -7.84 0.23 -9.38
N LYS A 53 -8.55 -0.86 -9.10
CA LYS A 53 -9.25 -1.09 -7.82
C LYS A 53 -8.32 -1.63 -6.72
N SER A 54 -7.17 -0.99 -6.50
CA SER A 54 -6.34 -1.31 -5.32
C SER A 54 -7.06 -0.82 -4.06
N GLN A 55 -7.21 -1.70 -3.06
CA GLN A 55 -7.70 -1.31 -1.75
C GLN A 55 -6.61 -0.58 -0.95
N MET A 56 -5.34 -0.91 -1.20
CA MET A 56 -4.20 -0.36 -0.49
C MET A 56 -3.93 1.07 -0.97
N VAL A 57 -3.83 2.01 -0.01
CA VAL A 57 -3.52 3.43 -0.23
C VAL A 57 -2.07 3.79 0.16
N ASP A 58 -1.37 2.85 0.79
CA ASP A 58 0.04 2.98 1.14
C ASP A 58 0.95 2.30 0.13
N ASN A 59 2.23 2.66 0.17
CA ASN A 59 3.26 2.12 -0.71
C ASN A 59 3.87 0.80 -0.17
N ASN A 60 3.33 0.24 0.92
CA ASN A 60 3.97 -0.85 1.66
C ASN A 60 4.13 -2.10 0.80
N PHE A 61 3.13 -2.41 -0.03
CA PHE A 61 3.20 -3.54 -0.96
C PHE A 61 4.34 -3.39 -1.96
N THR A 62 4.45 -2.21 -2.58
CA THR A 62 5.48 -1.88 -3.56
C THR A 62 6.87 -1.89 -2.93
N GLU A 63 7.04 -1.33 -1.73
CA GLU A 63 8.29 -1.33 -0.98
C GLU A 63 8.71 -2.76 -0.62
N SER A 64 7.78 -3.55 -0.10
CA SER A 64 8.00 -4.96 0.23
C SER A 64 8.40 -5.76 -1.00
N PHE A 65 7.72 -5.57 -2.13
CA PHE A 65 8.03 -6.25 -3.37
C PHE A 65 9.41 -5.84 -3.92
N ASN A 66 9.70 -4.53 -3.94
CA ASN A 66 10.99 -4.02 -4.42
C ASN A 66 12.16 -4.52 -3.57
N SER A 67 11.98 -4.60 -2.25
CA SER A 67 12.97 -5.20 -1.35
C SER A 67 13.14 -6.70 -1.64
N TRP A 68 12.05 -7.42 -1.84
CA TRP A 68 12.07 -8.87 -2.09
C TRP A 68 12.79 -9.25 -3.39
N ILE A 69 12.68 -8.44 -4.44
CA ILE A 69 13.36 -8.66 -5.74
C ILE A 69 14.72 -7.96 -5.87
N LEU A 70 15.19 -7.24 -4.84
CA LEU A 70 16.33 -6.33 -4.94
C LEU A 70 17.58 -6.96 -5.58
N GLU A 71 17.96 -8.16 -5.11
CA GLU A 71 19.11 -8.92 -5.60
C GLU A 71 18.90 -9.52 -7.01
N ALA A 72 17.66 -9.84 -7.37
CA ALA A 72 17.36 -10.37 -8.69
C ALA A 72 17.40 -9.25 -9.74
N ARG A 73 16.96 -8.04 -9.36
CA ARG A 73 16.86 -6.87 -10.24
C ARG A 73 18.20 -6.35 -10.76
N VAL A 74 19.30 -6.63 -10.07
CA VAL A 74 20.64 -6.23 -10.52
C VAL A 74 21.23 -7.17 -11.58
N LYS A 75 20.54 -8.26 -11.93
CA LYS A 75 21.03 -9.28 -12.87
C LYS A 75 20.46 -9.05 -14.29
N PRO A 76 21.10 -9.61 -15.33
CA PRO A 76 20.55 -9.58 -16.69
C PRO A 76 19.14 -10.18 -16.75
N ILE A 77 18.31 -9.71 -17.69
CA ILE A 77 16.87 -10.00 -17.74
C ILE A 77 16.52 -11.48 -17.59
N LEU A 78 17.24 -12.37 -18.30
CA LEU A 78 17.02 -13.82 -18.23
C LEU A 78 17.32 -14.37 -16.83
N LYS A 79 18.42 -13.91 -16.21
CA LYS A 79 18.83 -14.38 -14.89
C LYS A 79 17.94 -13.80 -13.78
N MET A 80 17.51 -12.54 -13.93
CA MET A 80 16.52 -11.92 -13.05
C MET A 80 15.22 -12.74 -13.02
N PHE A 81 14.67 -13.10 -14.18
CA PHE A 81 13.44 -13.89 -14.23
C PHE A 81 13.60 -15.28 -13.64
N GLU A 82 14.72 -15.95 -13.92
CA GLU A 82 14.97 -17.28 -13.36
C GLU A 82 15.08 -17.26 -11.83
N ASP A 83 15.76 -16.25 -11.28
CA ASP A 83 15.89 -16.11 -9.83
C ASP A 83 14.55 -15.75 -9.17
N ILE A 84 13.72 -14.90 -9.79
CA ILE A 84 12.35 -14.62 -9.32
C ILE A 84 11.52 -15.89 -9.35
N ARG A 85 11.58 -16.69 -10.42
CA ARG A 85 10.86 -17.96 -10.56
C ARG A 85 11.20 -18.92 -9.42
N ILE A 86 12.49 -19.12 -9.16
CA ILE A 86 12.98 -19.98 -8.06
C ILE A 86 12.51 -19.43 -6.70
N LYS A 87 12.62 -18.12 -6.46
CA LYS A 87 12.14 -17.48 -5.23
C LYS A 87 10.64 -17.70 -5.00
N VAL A 88 9.80 -17.57 -6.04
CA VAL A 88 8.36 -17.85 -5.95
C VAL A 88 8.11 -19.31 -5.60
N MET A 89 8.76 -20.24 -6.29
CA MET A 89 8.57 -21.68 -6.07
C MET A 89 8.94 -22.09 -4.65
N ASN A 90 10.07 -21.63 -4.13
CA ASN A 90 10.48 -21.91 -2.75
C ASN A 90 9.48 -21.34 -1.74
N ARG A 91 9.03 -20.10 -1.93
CA ARG A 91 8.04 -19.47 -1.05
C ARG A 91 6.71 -20.21 -1.04
N LEU A 92 6.22 -20.67 -2.19
CA LEU A 92 4.98 -21.45 -2.26
C LEU A 92 5.13 -22.77 -1.51
N ARG A 93 6.27 -23.46 -1.67
CA ARG A 93 6.56 -24.70 -0.94
C ARG A 93 6.61 -24.47 0.58
N GLU A 94 7.33 -23.45 1.04
CA GLU A 94 7.40 -23.09 2.46
C GLU A 94 6.01 -22.81 3.04
N LYS A 95 5.18 -22.06 2.30
CA LYS A 95 3.81 -21.74 2.71
C LYS A 95 2.89 -22.96 2.74
N GLU A 96 3.08 -23.89 1.81
CA GLU A 96 2.37 -25.17 1.83
C GLU A 96 2.78 -26.02 3.05
N GLU A 97 4.07 -26.11 3.35
CA GLU A 97 4.58 -26.82 4.53
C GLU A 97 4.04 -26.18 5.83
N GLU A 98 4.08 -24.85 5.95
CA GLU A 98 3.47 -24.12 7.07
C GLU A 98 1.97 -24.44 7.20
N ALA A 99 1.21 -24.33 6.11
CA ALA A 99 -0.23 -24.58 6.11
C ALA A 99 -0.58 -26.01 6.54
N ARG A 100 0.26 -27.01 6.24
CA ARG A 100 0.08 -28.39 6.70
C ARG A 100 0.29 -28.56 8.21
N THR A 101 1.06 -27.68 8.85
CA THR A 101 1.26 -27.69 10.31
C THR A 101 0.14 -27.00 11.07
N TRP A 102 -0.76 -26.29 10.37
CA TRP A 102 -1.91 -25.67 11.00
C TRP A 102 -2.91 -26.76 11.38
N GLY A 103 -2.91 -27.15 12.66
CA GLY A 103 -3.97 -27.95 13.25
C GLY A 103 -5.27 -27.15 13.29
N GLY A 104 -6.39 -27.82 13.00
CA GLY A 104 -7.73 -27.27 13.23
C GLY A 104 -8.06 -27.15 14.71
#